data_AF-A0A8J7XGJ7-F1
#
_entry.id   AF-A0A8J7XGJ7-F1
#
_cell.length_a   1.000
_cell.length_b   1.000
_cell.length_c   1.000
_cell.angle_alpha   90.00
_cell.angle_beta   90.00
_cell.angle_gamma   90.00
#
_symmetry.space_group_name_H-M   'P 1'
#
loop_
_entity.id
_entity.type
_entity.pdbx_description
1 polymer ?
#
loop_
_entity_poly.entity_id
_entity_poly.type
_entity_poly.pdbx_seq_one_letter_code
_entity_poly.pdbx_strand_id
1 'polypeptide(L)'
;MNLSGFAFIIWLAGLIHANRILSHYRSMAFQRIAVIDNQPTPTIDSQLEKGLILDKVLEKTEPAIEILKSALQMPGGDPLLLYLSGVRMAKKKLYREAAAFYDRALASTEDAFLARRIRWDYGSVERHLKEEPV
;
A
#
# COMPACT_ATOMS: atom_id res chain seq x y z
N MET A 1 -2.52 9.94 -46.73
CA MET A 1 -2.38 9.45 -45.34
C MET A 1 -2.81 10.61 -44.44
N ASN A 2 -4.00 10.56 -43.88
CA ASN A 2 -4.60 11.72 -43.21
C ASN A 2 -3.98 11.84 -41.81
N LEU A 3 -3.69 13.07 -41.38
CA LEU A 3 -3.06 13.35 -40.07
C LEU A 3 -3.80 12.69 -38.90
N SER A 4 -5.11 12.48 -39.03
CA SER A 4 -5.97 11.76 -38.11
C SER A 4 -5.65 10.26 -37.97
N GLY A 5 -5.27 9.59 -39.07
CA GLY A 5 -4.92 8.16 -39.05
C GLY A 5 -3.56 7.89 -38.40
N PHE A 6 -2.59 8.79 -38.61
CA PHE A 6 -1.28 8.68 -37.96
C PHE A 6 -1.36 8.95 -36.46
N ALA A 7 -2.15 9.96 -36.04
CA ALA A 7 -2.43 10.22 -34.64
C ALA A 7 -3.10 9.03 -33.94
N PHE A 8 -4.03 8.34 -34.63
CA PHE A 8 -4.68 7.14 -34.11
C PHE A 8 -3.69 5.99 -33.88
N ILE A 9 -2.73 5.77 -34.79
CA ILE A 9 -1.70 4.73 -34.64
C ILE A 9 -0.79 5.02 -33.44
N ILE A 10 -0.34 6.28 -33.27
CA ILE A 10 0.46 6.68 -32.11
C ILE A 10 -0.31 6.45 -30.81
N TRP A 11 -1.58 6.87 -30.77
CA TRP A 11 -2.45 6.65 -29.61
C TRP A 11 -2.62 5.16 -29.29
N LEU A 12 -2.89 4.33 -30.30
CA LEU A 12 -3.05 2.90 -30.15
C LEU A 12 -1.76 2.21 -29.66
N ALA A 13 -0.60 2.60 -30.20
CA ALA A 13 0.69 2.11 -29.75
C ALA A 13 0.95 2.45 -28.28
N GLY A 14 0.60 3.67 -27.85
CA GLY A 14 0.69 4.09 -26.45
C GLY A 14 -0.19 3.25 -25.52
N LEU A 15 -1.44 2.99 -25.91
CA LEU A 15 -2.35 2.14 -25.14
C LEU A 15 -1.85 0.69 -25.01
N ILE A 16 -1.36 0.10 -26.11
CA ILE A 16 -0.81 -1.27 -26.09
C ILE A 16 0.41 -1.32 -25.16
N HIS A 17 1.29 -0.33 -25.23
CA HIS A 17 2.47 -0.26 -24.38
C HIS A 17 2.09 -0.14 -22.90
N ALA A 18 1.15 0.76 -22.55
CA ALA A 18 0.64 0.91 -21.20
C ALA A 18 0.01 -0.39 -20.67
N ASN A 19 -0.82 -1.06 -21.48
CA ASN A 19 -1.46 -2.33 -21.11
C ASN A 19 -0.42 -3.45 -20.89
N ARG A 20 0.63 -3.50 -21.71
CA ARG A 20 1.70 -4.49 -21.56
C ARG A 20 2.49 -4.27 -20.28
N ILE A 21 2.82 -3.01 -19.97
CA ILE A 21 3.49 -2.64 -18.74
C ILE A 21 2.63 -3.02 -17.53
N LEU A 22 1.35 -2.65 -17.53
CA LEU A 22 0.44 -2.97 -16.44
C LEU A 22 0.27 -4.49 -16.26
N SER A 23 0.14 -5.23 -17.37
CA SER A 23 0.06 -6.70 -17.35
C SER A 23 1.32 -7.34 -16.73
N HIS A 24 2.50 -6.83 -17.08
CA HIS A 24 3.77 -7.30 -16.51
C HIS A 24 3.84 -7.09 -15.00
N TYR A 25 3.51 -5.88 -14.51
CA TYR A 25 3.50 -5.61 -13.07
C TYR A 25 2.47 -6.44 -12.32
N ARG A 26 1.28 -6.65 -12.89
CA ARG A 26 0.26 -7.54 -12.32
C ARG A 26 0.76 -8.98 -12.21
N SER A 27 1.44 -9.49 -13.24
CA SER A 27 2.05 -10.82 -13.22
C SER A 27 3.11 -10.95 -12.12
N MET A 28 4.02 -9.98 -12.01
CA MET A 28 5.03 -9.96 -10.94
C MET A 28 4.41 -9.87 -9.55
N ALA A 29 3.35 -9.07 -9.38
CA ALA A 29 2.60 -8.98 -8.13
C ALA A 29 2.00 -10.33 -7.72
N PHE A 30 1.36 -11.06 -8.65
CA PHE A 30 0.85 -12.40 -8.37
C PHE A 30 1.95 -13.38 -7.99
N GLN A 31 3.09 -13.36 -8.70
CA GLN A 31 4.24 -14.20 -8.36
C GLN A 31 4.76 -13.89 -6.95
N ARG A 32 4.88 -12.60 -6.59
CA ARG A 32 5.35 -12.19 -5.26
C ARG A 32 4.39 -12.62 -4.16
N ILE A 33 3.08 -12.45 -4.38
CA ILE A 33 2.06 -12.91 -3.43
C ILE A 33 2.13 -14.44 -3.28
N ALA A 34 2.28 -15.19 -4.37
CA ALA A 34 2.44 -16.64 -4.30
C ALA A 34 3.69 -17.06 -3.51
N VAL A 35 4.81 -16.33 -3.66
CA VAL A 35 6.01 -16.57 -2.84
C VAL A 35 5.73 -16.31 -1.36
N ILE A 36 5.03 -15.22 -1.02
CA ILE A 36 4.64 -14.90 0.36
C ILE A 36 3.72 -15.99 0.94
N ASP A 37 2.72 -16.42 0.18
CA ASP A 37 1.72 -17.39 0.62
C ASP A 37 2.28 -18.80 0.81
N ASN A 38 3.37 -19.12 0.13
CA ASN A 38 4.08 -20.39 0.29
C ASN A 38 5.13 -20.36 1.42
N GLN A 39 5.29 -19.25 2.15
CA GLN A 39 6.19 -19.21 3.31
C GLN A 39 5.62 -20.07 4.46
N PRO A 40 6.44 -20.91 5.12
CA PRO A 40 5.98 -21.78 6.21
C PRO A 40 5.37 -21.01 7.39
N THR A 41 5.88 -19.82 7.65
CA THR A 41 5.43 -18.94 8.73
C THR A 41 5.27 -17.52 8.19
N PRO A 42 4.05 -16.98 8.14
CA PRO A 42 3.84 -15.61 7.70
C PRO A 42 4.52 -14.66 8.69
N THR A 43 5.43 -13.84 8.19
CA THR A 43 6.02 -12.72 8.95
C THR A 43 5.16 -11.48 8.77
N ILE A 44 5.22 -10.55 9.73
CA ILE A 44 4.48 -9.29 9.63
C ILE A 44 4.86 -8.54 8.35
N ASP A 45 6.15 -8.44 8.04
CA ASP A 45 6.64 -7.72 6.86
C ASP A 45 6.10 -8.33 5.56
N SER A 46 6.04 -9.65 5.49
CA SER A 46 5.48 -10.33 4.31
C SER A 46 3.98 -10.10 4.20
N GLN A 47 3.23 -10.03 5.30
CA GLN A 47 1.81 -9.68 5.29
C GLN A 47 1.57 -8.21 4.93
N LEU A 48 2.37 -7.28 5.46
CA LEU A 48 2.31 -5.86 5.10
C LEU A 48 2.61 -5.66 3.61
N GLU A 49 3.66 -6.32 3.11
CA GLU A 49 4.01 -6.30 1.69
C GLU A 49 2.87 -6.85 0.83
N LYS A 50 2.32 -8.02 1.19
CA LYS A 50 1.17 -8.62 0.49
C LYS A 50 -0.02 -7.65 0.43
N GLY A 51 -0.38 -7.04 1.56
CA GLY A 51 -1.46 -6.06 1.64
C GLY A 51 -1.20 -4.86 0.73
N LEU A 52 0.02 -4.31 0.74
CA LEU A 52 0.40 -3.18 -0.12
C LEU A 52 0.40 -3.54 -1.62
N ILE A 53 0.80 -4.76 -2.00
CA ILE A 53 0.77 -5.23 -3.39
C ILE A 53 -0.68 -5.39 -3.87
N LEU A 54 -1.52 -6.06 -3.08
CA LEU A 54 -2.95 -6.22 -3.37
C LEU A 54 -3.60 -4.86 -3.63
N ASP A 55 -3.25 -3.89 -2.80
CA ASP A 55 -3.81 -2.56 -2.85
C ASP A 55 -3.31 -1.70 -4.03
N LYS A 56 -1.99 -1.57 -4.17
CA LYS A 56 -1.37 -0.60 -5.09
C LYS A 56 -1.20 -1.12 -6.51
N VAL A 57 -1.02 -2.43 -6.69
CA VAL A 57 -0.71 -3.03 -7.99
C VAL A 57 -1.91 -3.78 -8.56
N LEU A 58 -2.62 -4.50 -7.70
CA LEU A 58 -3.77 -5.31 -8.11
C LEU A 58 -5.11 -4.59 -7.93
N GLU A 59 -5.12 -3.42 -7.27
CA GLU A 59 -6.32 -2.61 -7.00
C GLU A 59 -7.41 -3.37 -6.21
N LYS A 60 -7.00 -4.42 -5.48
CA LYS A 60 -7.83 -5.25 -4.61
C LYS A 60 -7.90 -4.63 -3.22
N THR A 61 -8.72 -3.59 -3.08
CA THR A 61 -8.80 -2.78 -1.85
C THR A 61 -9.24 -3.60 -0.63
N GLU A 62 -10.35 -4.33 -0.74
CA GLU A 62 -10.97 -5.00 0.41
C GLU A 62 -10.07 -6.13 0.94
N PRO A 63 -9.53 -7.04 0.09
CA PRO A 63 -8.57 -8.04 0.54
C PRO A 63 -7.31 -7.42 1.15
N ALA A 64 -6.84 -6.29 0.64
CA ALA A 64 -5.68 -5.61 1.20
C ALA A 64 -5.95 -5.11 2.62
N ILE A 65 -7.11 -4.50 2.88
CA ILE A 65 -7.49 -4.03 4.21
C ILE A 65 -7.54 -5.20 5.20
N GLU A 66 -8.14 -6.33 4.82
CA GLU A 66 -8.23 -7.52 5.68
C GLU A 66 -6.84 -8.05 6.07
N ILE A 67 -5.94 -8.19 5.09
CA ILE A 67 -4.56 -8.62 5.32
C ILE A 67 -3.78 -7.64 6.20
N LEU A 68 -3.93 -6.33 5.96
CA LEU A 68 -3.26 -5.33 6.79
C LEU A 68 -3.80 -5.29 8.22
N LYS A 69 -5.11 -5.50 8.42
CA LYS A 69 -5.71 -5.61 9.75
C LYS A 69 -5.21 -6.84 10.51
N SER A 70 -5.03 -7.98 9.84
CA SER A 70 -4.44 -9.16 10.49
C SER A 70 -2.96 -8.93 10.83
N ALA A 71 -2.20 -8.27 9.95
CA ALA A 71 -0.80 -7.91 10.20
C ALA A 71 -0.63 -6.99 11.42
N LEU A 72 -1.59 -6.12 11.72
CA LEU A 72 -1.57 -5.28 12.94
C LEU A 72 -1.55 -6.10 14.24
N GLN A 73 -2.03 -7.35 14.22
CA GLN A 73 -2.02 -8.24 15.38
C GLN A 73 -0.69 -8.99 15.56
N MET A 74 0.21 -8.90 14.57
CA MET A 74 1.51 -9.56 14.61
C MET A 74 2.55 -8.63 15.25
N PRO A 75 3.53 -9.15 16.00
CA PRO A 75 4.61 -8.35 16.58
C PRO A 75 5.66 -7.92 15.53
N GLY A 76 6.40 -6.86 15.81
CA GLY A 76 7.53 -6.40 14.97
C GLY A 76 7.12 -5.48 13.81
N GLY A 77 7.83 -5.53 12.70
CA GLY A 77 7.48 -4.81 11.48
C GLY A 77 8.50 -3.75 11.08
N ASP A 78 8.91 -3.80 9.83
CA ASP A 78 9.71 -2.80 9.17
C ASP A 78 8.99 -1.43 9.26
N PRO A 79 9.66 -0.38 9.77
CA PRO A 79 9.02 0.90 10.00
C PRO A 79 8.47 1.54 8.72
N LEU A 80 9.12 1.31 7.57
CA LEU A 80 8.65 1.84 6.29
C LEU A 80 7.38 1.10 5.83
N LEU A 81 7.32 -0.23 5.94
CA LEU A 81 6.12 -1.00 5.62
C LEU A 81 4.94 -0.65 6.53
N LEU A 82 5.20 -0.45 7.83
CA LEU A 82 4.19 0.01 8.79
C LEU A 82 3.67 1.40 8.42
N TYR A 83 4.56 2.35 8.14
CA TYR A 83 4.19 3.69 7.70
C TYR A 83 3.34 3.67 6.42
N LEU A 84 3.77 2.92 5.39
CA LEU A 84 3.05 2.83 4.12
C LEU A 84 1.66 2.22 4.29
N SER A 85 1.52 1.24 5.19
CA SER A 85 0.25 0.64 5.58
C SER A 85 -0.65 1.65 6.29
N GLY A 86 -0.11 2.45 7.19
CA GLY A 86 -0.82 3.55 7.86
C GLY A 86 -1.36 4.59 6.88
N VAL A 87 -0.54 5.01 5.91
CA VAL A 87 -0.98 5.91 4.82
C VAL A 87 -2.13 5.29 4.03
N ARG A 88 -2.08 3.97 3.79
CA ARG A 88 -3.16 3.33 3.04
C ARG A 88 -4.46 3.29 3.85
N MET A 89 -4.41 2.95 5.12
CA MET A 89 -5.58 2.96 6.01
C MET A 89 -6.19 4.35 6.11
N ALA A 90 -5.36 5.40 6.24
CA ALA A 90 -5.82 6.78 6.29
C ALA A 90 -6.56 7.19 5.01
N LYS A 91 -6.05 6.79 3.83
CA LYS A 91 -6.73 7.03 2.54
C LYS A 91 -8.10 6.34 2.44
N LYS A 92 -8.31 5.26 3.20
CA LYS A 92 -9.59 4.55 3.30
C LYS A 92 -10.46 5.04 4.47
N LYS A 93 -10.06 6.13 5.13
CA LYS A 93 -10.71 6.71 6.31
C LYS A 93 -10.78 5.75 7.50
N LEU A 94 -9.92 4.74 7.53
CA LEU A 94 -9.75 3.81 8.65
C LEU A 94 -8.74 4.44 9.62
N TYR A 95 -9.17 5.52 10.29
CA TYR A 95 -8.27 6.38 11.03
C TYR A 95 -7.68 5.71 12.28
N ARG A 96 -8.44 4.84 12.95
CA ARG A 96 -7.95 4.09 14.13
C ARG A 96 -6.85 3.10 13.75
N GLU A 97 -7.04 2.35 12.68
CA GLU A 97 -6.04 1.42 12.17
C GLU A 97 -4.82 2.16 11.60
N ALA A 98 -5.03 3.30 10.94
CA ALA A 98 -3.94 4.15 10.46
C ALA A 98 -3.05 4.65 11.60
N ALA A 99 -3.66 5.14 12.68
CA ALA A 99 -2.96 5.58 13.88
C ALA A 99 -2.12 4.46 14.49
N ALA A 100 -2.70 3.26 14.65
CA ALA A 100 -1.97 2.10 15.19
C ALA A 100 -0.73 1.74 14.35
N PHE A 101 -0.81 1.87 13.01
CA PHE A 101 0.34 1.69 12.14
C PHE A 101 1.41 2.77 12.32
N TYR A 102 1.00 4.04 12.42
CA TYR A 102 1.92 5.15 12.62
C TYR A 102 2.62 5.11 13.97
N ASP A 103 1.90 4.77 15.04
CA ASP A 103 2.47 4.60 16.37
C ASP A 103 3.57 3.54 16.35
N ARG A 104 3.29 2.38 15.74
CA ARG A 104 4.26 1.29 15.61
C ARG A 104 5.45 1.67 14.75
N ALA A 105 5.22 2.34 13.62
CA ALA A 105 6.31 2.81 12.75
C ALA A 105 7.22 3.82 13.45
N LEU A 106 6.65 4.72 14.26
CA LEU A 106 7.42 5.68 15.06
C LEU A 106 8.19 4.99 16.19
N ALA A 107 7.61 3.96 16.80
CA ALA A 107 8.25 3.21 17.88
C ALA A 107 9.43 2.34 17.39
N SER A 108 9.41 1.91 16.13
CA SER A 108 10.45 1.03 15.56
C SER A 108 11.49 1.73 14.68
N THR A 109 11.32 3.01 14.37
CA THR A 109 12.26 3.74 13.50
C THR A 109 13.30 4.56 14.26
N GLU A 110 14.56 4.45 13.85
CA GLU A 110 15.64 5.36 14.24
C GLU A 110 15.90 6.45 13.17
N ASP A 111 15.25 6.35 12.00
CA ASP A 111 15.40 7.30 10.91
C ASP A 111 14.59 8.57 11.19
N ALA A 112 15.31 9.65 11.50
CA ALA A 112 14.71 10.95 11.78
C ALA A 112 13.91 11.53 10.61
N PHE A 113 14.31 11.26 9.36
CA PHE A 113 13.58 11.70 8.17
C PHE A 113 12.26 10.93 8.05
N LEU A 114 12.29 9.60 8.18
CA LEU A 114 11.09 8.78 8.18
C LEU A 114 10.15 9.17 9.33
N ALA A 115 10.67 9.34 10.55
CA ALA A 115 9.89 9.77 11.70
C ALA A 115 9.21 11.13 11.49
N ARG A 116 9.92 12.10 10.90
CA ARG A 116 9.34 13.41 10.55
C ARG A 116 8.21 13.26 9.53
N ARG A 117 8.39 12.40 8.53
CA ARG A 117 7.37 12.14 7.52
C ARG A 117 6.14 11.47 8.10
N ILE A 118 6.31 10.44 8.94
CA ILE A 118 5.21 9.78 9.65
C ILE A 118 4.42 10.79 10.47
N ARG A 119 5.09 11.63 11.27
CA ARG A 119 4.41 12.67 12.07
C ARG A 119 3.57 13.64 11.24
N TRP A 120 4.04 14.02 10.06
CA TRP A 120 3.28 14.89 9.15
C TRP A 120 1.97 14.23 8.70
N ASP A 121 2.04 13.00 8.20
CA ASP A 121 0.86 12.24 7.74
C ASP A 121 -0.07 11.89 8.91
N TYR A 122 0.49 11.61 10.08
CA TYR A 122 -0.27 11.27 11.27
C TYR A 122 -1.10 12.45 11.78
N GLY A 123 -0.58 13.68 11.70
CA GLY A 123 -1.30 14.87 12.14
C GLY A 123 -2.65 15.12 11.43
N SER A 124 -2.89 14.57 10.22
CA SER A 124 -4.24 14.60 9.62
C SER A 124 -5.18 13.56 10.22
N VAL A 125 -4.66 12.39 10.54
CA VAL A 125 -5.42 11.29 11.15
C VAL A 125 -5.84 11.66 12.58
N GLU A 126 -4.94 12.26 13.37
CA GLU A 126 -5.24 12.70 14.74
C GLU A 126 -6.39 13.72 14.79
N ARG A 127 -6.49 14.60 13.79
CA ARG A 127 -7.60 15.56 13.71
C ARG A 127 -8.93 14.84 13.53
N HIS A 128 -9.01 13.87 12.63
CA HIS A 128 -10.21 13.08 12.42
C HIS A 128 -10.58 12.24 13.66
N LEU A 129 -9.60 11.65 14.34
CA LEU A 129 -9.86 10.89 15.57
C LEU A 129 -10.42 11.74 16.71
N LYS A 130 -10.08 13.04 16.77
CA LYS A 130 -10.64 13.97 17.77
C LYS A 130 -12.08 14.42 17.43
N GLU A 131 -12.46 14.34 16.17
CA GLU A 131 -13.78 14.76 15.67
C GLU A 131 -14.82 13.63 15.70
N GLU A 132 -14.40 12.36 15.88
CA GLU A 132 -15.30 11.22 16.04
C GLU A 132 -15.86 11.17 17.49
N PRO A 133 -17.19 11.32 17.69
CA PRO A 133 -17.78 11.13 19.02
C PRO A 133 -17.67 9.66 19.44
N VAL A 134 -17.31 9.46 20.72
CA VAL A 134 -17.19 8.14 21.39
C VAL A 134 -18.53 7.44 21.48
#